data_AF-Q7NEA3-F1
#
_entry.id   AF-Q7NEA3-F1
#
_cell.length_a   1.000
_cell.length_b   1.000
_cell.length_c   1.000
_cell.angle_alpha   90.00
_cell.angle_beta   90.00
_cell.angle_gamma   90.00
#
_symmetry.space_group_name_H-M   'P 1'
#
loop_
_entity.id
_entity.type
_entity.pdbx_description
1 polymer ?
#
loop_
_entity_poly.entity_id
_entity_poly.type
_entity_poly.pdbx_seq_one_letter_code
_entity_poly.pdbx_strand_id
1 'polypeptide(L)'
;MQYMIMTYEEPAAFEARTDAQKSQAYWGSWAAYAQTLKESGVMVGGNGLQPPHAGTTLRLQNGQRQIQDGPGDWPSRPRRTPSGTSSRTTG
;
A
#
# COMPACT_ATOMS: atom_id res chain seq x y z
N MET A 1 -11.23 9.28 -17.67
CA MET A 1 -10.43 8.14 -17.15
C MET A 1 -10.29 8.31 -15.65
N GLN A 2 -10.28 7.22 -14.89
CA GLN A 2 -10.10 7.24 -13.43
C GLN A 2 -8.81 6.50 -13.07
N TYR A 3 -8.16 6.95 -12.02
CA TYR A 3 -6.91 6.37 -11.52
C TYR A 3 -7.04 6.12 -10.02
N MET A 4 -6.37 5.07 -9.54
CA MET A 4 -6.27 4.77 -8.12
C MET A 4 -4.89 5.15 -7.60
N ILE A 5 -4.85 5.98 -6.56
CA ILE A 5 -3.63 6.29 -5.82
C ILE A 5 -3.58 5.35 -4.62
N MET A 6 -2.54 4.52 -4.55
CA MET A 6 -2.28 3.64 -3.40
C MET A 6 -1.21 4.27 -2.53
N THR A 7 -1.56 4.54 -1.28
CA THR A 7 -0.68 5.15 -0.29
C THR A 7 -0.16 4.05 0.64
N TYR A 8 1.16 3.83 0.60
CA TYR A 8 1.83 2.85 1.46
C TYR A 8 2.49 3.56 2.61
N GLU A 9 2.36 2.99 3.80
CA GLU A 9 2.88 3.56 5.05
C GLU A 9 3.63 2.49 5.83
N GLU A 10 4.69 2.92 6.51
CA GLU A 10 5.42 2.08 7.46
C GLU A 10 4.59 1.85 8.73
N PRO A 11 4.83 0.76 9.48
CA PRO A 11 4.12 0.48 10.74
C PRO A 11 4.10 1.66 11.71
N ALA A 12 5.20 2.41 11.83
CA ALA A 12 5.30 3.57 12.70
C ALA A 12 4.32 4.71 12.35
N ALA A 13 3.92 4.84 11.08
CA ALA A 13 2.93 5.82 10.66
C ALA A 13 1.51 5.42 11.08
N PHE A 14 1.20 4.12 11.15
CA PHE A 14 -0.06 3.65 11.72
C PHE A 14 -0.14 3.94 13.22
N GLU A 15 0.95 3.74 13.97
CA GLU A 15 1.02 4.09 15.39
C GLU A 15 0.82 5.59 15.63
N ALA A 16 1.36 6.43 14.73
CA ALA A 16 1.22 7.88 14.82
C ALA A 16 -0.24 8.36 14.72
N ARG A 17 -1.16 7.57 14.14
CA ARG A 17 -2.58 7.94 13.99
C ARG A 17 -3.31 8.10 15.31
N THR A 18 -2.89 7.36 16.34
CA THR A 18 -3.53 7.29 17.65
C THR A 18 -2.64 7.83 18.78
N ASP A 19 -1.36 8.07 18.51
CA ASP A 19 -0.43 8.73 19.43
C ASP A 19 -0.90 10.16 19.76
N ALA A 20 -0.98 10.49 21.05
CA ALA A 20 -1.55 11.75 21.52
C ALA A 20 -0.75 12.98 21.05
N GLN A 21 0.55 12.83 20.82
CA GLN A 21 1.45 13.91 20.42
C GLN A 21 1.60 14.00 18.90
N LYS A 22 1.48 12.87 18.18
CA LYS A 22 1.73 12.81 16.72
C LYS A 22 0.47 12.82 15.87
N SER A 23 -0.67 12.37 16.39
CA SER A 23 -1.91 12.22 15.64
C SER A 23 -2.36 13.52 14.96
N GLN A 24 -2.26 14.65 15.66
CA GLN A 24 -2.64 15.94 15.07
C GLN A 24 -1.79 16.30 13.84
N ALA A 25 -0.47 16.10 13.90
CA ALA A 25 0.42 16.37 12.77
C ALA A 25 0.18 15.38 11.62
N TYR A 26 -0.05 14.12 11.95
CA TYR A 26 -0.40 13.07 10.98
C TYR A 26 -1.68 13.41 10.22
N TRP A 27 -2.78 13.68 10.94
CA TRP A 27 -4.07 13.99 10.32
C TRP A 27 -4.07 15.35 9.62
N GLY A 28 -3.27 16.31 10.10
CA GLY A 28 -3.10 17.61 9.47
C GLY A 28 -2.52 17.52 8.07
N SER A 29 -1.48 16.70 7.85
CA SER A 29 -0.88 16.53 6.51
C SER A 29 -1.84 15.83 5.54
N TRP A 30 -2.55 14.80 6.01
CA TRP A 30 -3.58 14.11 5.22
C TRP A 30 -4.76 15.02 4.86
N ALA A 31 -5.23 15.83 5.79
CA ALA A 31 -6.31 16.78 5.55
C ALA A 31 -5.92 17.82 4.49
N ALA A 32 -4.71 18.39 4.58
CA ALA A 32 -4.20 19.34 3.60
C ALA A 32 -4.11 18.71 2.20
N TYR A 33 -3.53 17.50 2.09
CA TYR A 33 -3.44 16.78 0.81
C TYR A 33 -4.82 16.49 0.20
N ALA A 34 -5.76 15.99 0.99
CA ALA A 34 -7.12 15.72 0.54
C ALA A 34 -7.85 17.00 0.12
N GLN A 35 -7.63 18.11 0.81
CA GLN A 35 -8.19 19.41 0.45
C GLN A 35 -7.68 19.87 -0.93
N THR A 36 -6.37 19.79 -1.19
CA THR A 36 -5.80 20.15 -2.49
C THR A 36 -6.37 19.31 -3.64
N LEU A 37 -6.57 17.99 -3.42
CA LEU A 37 -7.19 17.12 -4.43
C LEU A 37 -8.67 17.47 -4.69
N LYS A 38 -9.40 17.90 -3.65
CA LYS A 38 -10.78 18.37 -3.79
C LYS A 38 -10.85 19.69 -4.54
N GLU A 39 -10.04 20.67 -4.15
CA GLU A 39 -10.01 22.01 -4.75
C GLU A 39 -9.58 21.99 -6.23
N SER A 40 -8.69 21.07 -6.61
CA SER A 40 -8.33 20.86 -8.01
C SER A 40 -9.40 20.12 -8.83
N GLY A 41 -10.46 19.60 -8.20
CA GLY A 41 -11.56 18.90 -8.87
C GLY A 41 -11.20 17.48 -9.35
N VAL A 42 -10.04 16.95 -8.97
CA VAL A 42 -9.57 15.62 -9.42
C VAL A 42 -9.97 14.48 -8.47
N MET A 43 -10.39 14.79 -7.23
CA MET A 43 -10.78 13.79 -6.25
C MET A 43 -12.15 13.17 -6.58
N VAL A 44 -12.15 11.89 -6.93
CA VAL A 44 -13.39 11.09 -7.07
C VAL A 44 -13.81 10.46 -5.74
N GLY A 45 -12.84 10.06 -4.91
CA GLY A 45 -13.07 9.45 -3.60
C GLY A 45 -11.78 8.93 -2.97
N GLY A 46 -11.87 8.40 -1.75
CA GLY A 46 -10.75 7.80 -1.03
C GLY A 46 -11.13 7.40 0.40
N ASN A 47 -10.54 6.32 0.90
CA ASN A 47 -10.77 5.81 2.24
C ASN A 47 -9.43 5.42 2.88
N GLY A 48 -9.16 5.96 4.07
CA GLY A 48 -8.06 5.46 4.89
C GLY A 48 -8.39 4.05 5.39
N LEU A 49 -7.50 3.09 5.12
CA LEU A 49 -7.66 1.72 5.62
C LEU A 49 -7.19 1.62 7.07
N GLN A 50 -7.78 0.66 7.79
CA GLN A 50 -7.28 0.23 9.10
C GLN A 50 -5.89 -0.41 8.98
N PRO A 51 -5.14 -0.57 10.09
CA PRO A 51 -3.86 -1.26 10.08
C PRO A 51 -3.94 -2.67 9.46
N PRO A 52 -2.84 -3.20 8.90
CA PRO A 52 -2.86 -4.46 8.16
C PRO A 52 -3.45 -5.65 8.94
N HIS A 53 -3.21 -5.73 10.25
CA HIS A 53 -3.69 -6.83 11.09
C HIS A 53 -5.22 -6.88 11.22
N ALA A 54 -5.95 -5.81 10.86
CA ALA A 54 -7.41 -5.78 10.86
C ALA A 54 -8.02 -6.40 9.58
N GLY A 55 -7.20 -6.72 8.58
CA GLY A 55 -7.67 -7.38 7.36
C GLY A 55 -7.89 -8.88 7.54
N THR A 56 -8.65 -9.48 6.63
CA THR A 56 -8.77 -10.94 6.49
C THR A 56 -8.55 -11.30 5.03
N THR A 57 -7.67 -12.25 4.76
CA THR A 57 -7.39 -12.71 3.40
C THR A 57 -8.08 -14.05 3.14
N LEU A 58 -8.86 -14.10 2.07
CA LEU A 58 -9.47 -15.34 1.57
C LEU A 58 -8.82 -15.72 0.23
N ARG A 59 -8.36 -16.96 0.12
CA ARG A 59 -7.79 -17.53 -1.10
C ARG A 59 -8.57 -18.78 -1.52
N LEU A 60 -8.91 -18.85 -2.80
CA LEU A 60 -9.45 -20.06 -3.42
C LEU A 60 -8.32 -20.78 -4.15
N GLN A 61 -8.02 -22.01 -3.75
CA GLN A 61 -7.02 -22.85 -4.40
C GLN A 61 -7.55 -24.29 -4.53
N ASN A 62 -7.52 -24.84 -5.74
CA ASN A 62 -8.00 -26.20 -6.04
C ASN A 62 -9.43 -26.49 -5.53
N GLY A 63 -10.31 -25.49 -5.61
CA GLY A 63 -11.69 -25.59 -5.12
C GLY A 63 -11.84 -25.51 -3.59
N GLN A 64 -10.75 -25.38 -2.84
CA GLN A 64 -10.76 -25.20 -1.39
C GLN A 64 -10.57 -23.73 -0.98
N ARG A 65 -11.23 -23.34 0.11
CA ARG A 65 -11.11 -22.01 0.73
C ARG A 65 -10.03 -22.05 1.80
N GLN A 66 -9.08 -21.13 1.71
CA GLN A 66 -8.09 -20.83 2.74
C GLN A 66 -8.39 -19.43 3.27
N ILE A 67 -8.54 -19.31 4.59
CA ILE A 67 -8.83 -18.04 5.27
C ILE A 67 -7.68 -17.77 6.22
N GLN A 68 -7.14 -16.55 6.17
CA GLN A 68 -6.03 -16.10 6.99
C GLN A 68 -6.34 -14.72 7.58
N ASP A 69 -6.01 -14.53 8.85
CA ASP A 69 -6.06 -13.22 9.50
C ASP A 69 -4.86 -12.35 9.07
N GLY A 70 -5.12 -11.07 8.85
CA GLY A 70 -4.16 -10.11 8.34
C GLY A 70 -3.97 -10.18 6.81
N PRO A 71 -2.99 -9.42 6.28
CA PRO A 71 -2.62 -9.49 4.88
C PRO A 71 -2.08 -10.89 4.55
N GLY A 72 -2.50 -11.43 3.41
CA GLY A 72 -2.06 -12.76 3.00
C GLY A 72 -0.56 -12.82 2.81
N ASP A 73 0.04 -13.94 3.20
CA ASP A 73 1.42 -14.25 2.89
C ASP A 73 1.56 -14.35 1.36
N TRP A 74 2.02 -13.27 0.73
CA TRP A 74 2.37 -13.27 -0.68
C TRP A 74 3.78 -13.84 -0.79
N PRO A 75 4.01 -14.91 -1.58
CA PRO A 75 5.35 -15.45 -1.74
C PRO A 75 6.28 -14.33 -2.19
N SER A 76 7.31 -14.07 -1.37
CA SER A 76 8.35 -13.10 -1.65
C SER A 76 8.83 -13.32 -3.07
N ARG A 77 8.60 -12.35 -3.98
CA ARG A 77 9.09 -12.49 -5.35
C ARG A 77 10.60 -12.67 -5.27
N PRO A 78 11.19 -13.70 -5.90
CA PRO A 78 12.64 -13.78 -5.99
C PRO A 78 13.12 -12.47 -6.64
N ARG A 79 14.06 -11.77 -5.99
CA ARG A 79 14.71 -10.59 -6.59
C ARG A 79 15.21 -11.04 -7.95
N ARG A 80 14.74 -10.41 -9.02
CA ARG A 80 15.35 -10.57 -10.35
C ARG A 80 16.81 -10.13 -10.21
N THR A 81 17.73 -11.08 -10.09
CA THR A 81 19.14 -10.83 -10.38
C THR A 81 19.21 -10.39 -11.84
N PRO A 82 19.83 -9.25 -12.19
CA PRO A 82 20.01 -8.87 -13.58
C PRO A 82 20.92 -9.91 -14.25
N SER A 83 20.33 -10.87 -14.97
CA SER A 83 21.07 -11.74 -15.87
C SER A 83 21.30 -10.99 -17.17
N GLY A 84 22.48 -10.40 -17.35
CA GLY A 84 22.79 -9.77 -18.63
C GLY A 84 24.04 -8.90 -18.64
N THR A 85 25.23 -9.51 -18.53
CA THR A 85 26.41 -8.96 -19.19
C THR A 85 26.69 -9.83 -20.41
N SER A 86 26.00 -9.57 -21.53
CA SER A 86 26.43 -10.14 -22.81
C SER A 86 27.60 -9.29 -23.32
N SER A 87 28.82 -9.78 -23.14
CA SER A 87 29.99 -9.26 -23.84
C SER A 87 29.81 -9.48 -25.34
N ARG A 88 29.66 -8.38 -26.08
CA ARG A 88 29.67 -8.34 -27.54
C ARG A 88 31.12 -8.55 -27.99
N THR A 89 31.46 -9.73 -28.49
CA THR A 89 32.72 -9.98 -29.19
C THR A 89 32.58 -9.45 -30.61
N THR A 90 33.38 -8.45 -30.97
CA THR A 90 33.55 -7.97 -32.33
C THR A 90 34.42 -8.96 -33.09
N GLY A 91 33.98 -9.41 -34.26
CA GLY A 91 34.71 -10.21 -35.23
C GLY A 91 34.12 -9.96 -36.60
#